data_AF-A0A928P8X0-F1
#
_entry.id   AF-A0A928P8X0-F1
#
_cell.length_a   1.000
_cell.length_b   1.000
_cell.length_c   1.000
_cell.angle_alpha   90.00
_cell.angle_beta   90.00
_cell.angle_gamma   90.00
#
_symmetry.space_group_name_H-M   'P 1'
#
loop_
_entity.id
_entity.type
_entity.pdbx_description
1 polymer ?
#
loop_
_entity_poly.entity_id
_entity_poly.type
_entity_poly.pdbx_seq_one_letter_code
_entity_poly.pdbx_strand_id
1 'polypeptide(L)'
;MAFFKVDNRIFSFDLKPRDLAVYFCLCRHACNEGGTCFPSRRTIARECGISGAETVDRALKVLIEKGLIEKHHQHSEDGGYRSNVYHILPLR
;
A
#
# COMPACT_ATOMS: atom_id res chain seq x y z
N MET A 1 6.22 -13.98 -17.81
CA MET A 1 5.14 -13.45 -16.94
C MET A 1 5.71 -13.37 -15.53
N ALA A 2 5.58 -12.23 -14.86
CA ALA A 2 5.99 -12.06 -13.47
C ALA A 2 4.76 -12.12 -12.57
N PHE A 3 4.90 -12.75 -11.40
CA PHE A 3 3.87 -12.83 -10.37
C PHE A 3 4.44 -12.35 -9.05
N PHE A 4 3.58 -11.82 -8.18
CA PHE A 4 3.91 -11.53 -6.79
C PHE A 4 3.13 -12.50 -5.91
N LYS A 5 3.64 -12.75 -4.70
CA LYS A 5 3.00 -13.63 -3.72
C LYS A 5 2.59 -12.83 -2.50
N VAL A 6 1.47 -13.20 -1.91
CA VAL A 6 0.93 -12.63 -0.69
C VAL A 6 0.53 -13.77 0.24
N ASP A 7 0.71 -13.59 1.54
CA ASP A 7 0.35 -14.57 2.54
C ASP A 7 -1.19 -14.71 2.66
N ASN A 8 -1.69 -15.95 2.63
CA ASN A 8 -3.11 -16.26 2.67
C ASN A 8 -3.81 -15.75 3.95
N ARG A 9 -3.07 -15.51 5.03
CA ARG A 9 -3.61 -14.94 6.27
C ARG A 9 -4.24 -13.57 6.07
N ILE A 10 -3.95 -12.89 4.95
CA ILE A 10 -4.59 -11.61 4.59
C ILE A 10 -6.12 -11.68 4.60
N PHE A 11 -6.71 -12.85 4.30
CA PHE A 11 -8.16 -13.03 4.31
C PHE A 11 -8.76 -13.12 5.73
N SER A 12 -7.94 -13.27 6.77
CA SER A 12 -8.38 -13.26 8.17
C SER A 12 -8.52 -11.86 8.77
N PHE A 13 -8.23 -10.80 7.99
CA PHE A 13 -8.24 -9.41 8.46
C PHE A 13 -9.55 -8.64 8.16
N ASP A 14 -10.61 -9.30 7.69
CA ASP A 14 -11.92 -8.68 7.39
C ASP A 14 -11.82 -7.42 6.49
N LEU A 15 -10.94 -7.47 5.50
CA LEU A 15 -10.69 -6.36 4.58
C LEU A 15 -11.81 -6.26 3.53
N LYS A 16 -12.21 -5.03 3.19
CA LYS A 16 -13.08 -4.83 2.03
C LYS A 16 -12.30 -5.09 0.74
N PRO A 17 -12.97 -5.44 -0.38
CA PRO A 17 -12.29 -5.68 -1.67
C PRO A 17 -11.36 -4.53 -2.11
N ARG A 18 -11.77 -3.28 -1.84
CA ARG A 18 -10.94 -2.10 -2.07
C ARG A 18 -9.62 -2.15 -1.28
N ASP A 19 -9.68 -2.54 -0.01
CA ASP A 19 -8.52 -2.54 0.88
C ASP A 19 -7.55 -3.65 0.47
N LEU A 20 -8.07 -4.82 0.08
CA LEU A 20 -7.29 -5.91 -0.54
C LEU A 20 -6.60 -5.45 -1.83
N ALA A 21 -7.33 -4.78 -2.73
CA ALA A 21 -6.74 -4.28 -3.98
C ALA A 21 -5.58 -3.31 -3.73
N VAL A 22 -5.74 -2.39 -2.77
CA VAL A 22 -4.66 -1.47 -2.38
C VAL A 22 -3.48 -2.24 -1.77
N TYR A 23 -3.73 -3.17 -0.85
CA TYR A 23 -2.67 -3.98 -0.24
C TYR A 23 -1.88 -4.78 -1.29
N PHE A 24 -2.57 -5.45 -2.22
CA PHE A 24 -1.93 -6.20 -3.30
C PHE A 24 -1.13 -5.30 -4.25
N CYS A 25 -1.62 -4.10 -4.53
CA CYS A 25 -0.87 -3.10 -5.27
C CYS A 25 0.44 -2.75 -4.54
N LEU A 26 0.39 -2.47 -3.24
CA LEU A 26 1.59 -2.19 -2.45
C LEU A 26 2.56 -3.38 -2.46
N CYS A 27 2.08 -4.62 -2.25
CA CYS A 27 2.92 -5.83 -2.33
C CYS A 27 3.56 -6.02 -3.70
N ARG A 28 2.86 -5.68 -4.78
CA ARG A 28 3.40 -5.74 -6.14
C ARG A 28 4.51 -4.70 -6.38
N HIS A 29 4.40 -3.53 -5.76
CA HIS A 29 5.41 -2.46 -5.85
C HIS A 29 6.53 -2.60 -4.81
N ALA A 30 6.41 -3.54 -3.87
CA ALA A 30 7.41 -3.76 -2.82
C ALA A 30 8.72 -4.27 -3.40
N CYS A 31 9.83 -3.63 -3.02
CA CYS A 31 11.15 -4.17 -3.30
C CYS A 31 11.43 -5.41 -2.43
N ASN A 32 12.24 -6.32 -2.96
CA ASN A 32 12.62 -7.55 -2.26
C ASN A 32 13.39 -7.26 -0.96
N GLU A 33 14.12 -6.14 -0.91
CA GLU A 33 14.89 -5.70 0.25
C GLU A 33 14.01 -4.84 1.17
N GLY A 34 13.33 -5.50 2.12
CA GLY A 34 12.65 -4.83 3.23
C GLY A 34 11.17 -4.49 3.04
N GLY A 35 10.54 -4.94 1.94
CA GLY A 35 9.09 -4.78 1.75
C GLY A 35 8.66 -3.32 1.56
N THR A 36 9.58 -2.45 1.14
CA THR A 36 9.34 -1.02 0.97
C THR A 36 8.78 -0.74 -0.41
N CYS A 37 7.79 0.15 -0.52
CA CYS A 37 7.26 0.61 -1.79
C CYS A 37 6.88 2.10 -1.73
N PHE A 38 6.83 2.76 -2.88
CA PHE A 38 6.57 4.20 -2.98
C PHE A 38 5.58 4.59 -4.10
N PRO A 39 4.53 3.79 -4.40
CA PRO A 39 3.54 4.20 -5.39
C PRO A 39 2.77 5.43 -4.88
N SER A 40 2.57 6.43 -5.74
CA SER A 40 1.73 7.57 -5.40
C SER A 40 0.27 7.14 -5.20
N ARG A 41 -0.51 7.90 -4.44
CA ARG A 41 -1.97 7.67 -4.31
C ARG A 41 -2.69 7.60 -5.66
N ARG A 42 -2.23 8.39 -6.64
CA ARG A 42 -2.77 8.39 -8.01
C ARG A 42 -2.40 7.12 -8.77
N THR A 43 -1.19 6.60 -8.58
CA THR A 43 -0.73 5.31 -9.12
C THR A 43 -1.59 4.18 -8.60
N ILE A 44 -1.78 4.12 -7.28
CA ILE A 44 -2.63 3.11 -6.63
C ILE A 44 -4.06 3.21 -7.16
N ALA A 45 -4.63 4.42 -7.23
CA ALA A 45 -5.99 4.61 -7.71
C ALA A 45 -6.18 4.07 -9.13
N ARG A 46 -5.28 4.43 -10.05
CA ARG A 46 -5.30 3.98 -11.44
C ARG A 46 -5.19 2.46 -11.56
N GLU A 47 -4.25 1.85 -10.85
CA GLU A 47 -3.98 0.41 -10.96
C GLU A 47 -5.04 -0.46 -10.29
N CYS A 48 -5.70 0.06 -9.25
CA CYS A 48 -6.77 -0.64 -8.55
C CYS A 48 -8.18 -0.30 -9.07
N GLY A 49 -8.31 0.54 -10.11
CA GLY A 49 -9.62 0.98 -10.62
C GLY A 49 -10.43 1.80 -9.61
N ILE A 50 -9.76 2.53 -8.71
CA ILE A 50 -10.37 3.35 -7.68
C ILE A 50 -10.55 4.77 -8.22
N SER A 51 -11.75 5.34 -8.03
CA SER A 51 -12.17 6.62 -8.60
C SER A 51 -11.37 7.84 -8.13
N GLY A 52 -10.77 7.80 -6.93
CA GLY A 52 -10.10 8.96 -6.35
C GLY A 52 -9.10 8.64 -5.25
N ALA A 53 -8.17 9.58 -5.05
CA ALA A 53 -7.13 9.48 -4.02
C ALA A 53 -7.69 9.39 -2.59
N GLU A 54 -8.83 10.04 -2.34
CA GLU A 54 -9.55 9.95 -1.05
C GLU A 54 -9.99 8.53 -0.68
N THR A 55 -10.37 7.73 -1.69
CA THR A 55 -10.78 6.34 -1.49
C THR A 55 -9.56 5.46 -1.25
N VAL A 56 -8.42 5.78 -1.88
CA VAL A 56 -7.13 5.18 -1.56
C VAL A 56 -6.71 5.52 -0.12
N ASP A 57 -6.87 6.77 0.30
CA ASP A 57 -6.52 7.20 1.67
C ASP A 57 -7.34 6.46 2.73
N ARG A 58 -8.63 6.22 2.48
CA ARG A 58 -9.46 5.38 3.35
C ARG A 58 -8.95 3.95 3.44
N ALA A 59 -8.56 3.35 2.31
CA ALA A 59 -8.00 2.00 2.29
C ALA A 59 -6.65 1.94 3.05
N LEU A 60 -5.75 2.89 2.80
CA LEU A 60 -4.47 2.99 3.49
C LEU A 60 -4.67 3.13 5.01
N LYS A 61 -5.63 3.96 5.43
CA LYS A 61 -5.99 4.11 6.85
C LYS A 61 -6.39 2.77 7.48
N VAL A 62 -7.26 2.00 6.82
CA VAL A 62 -7.67 0.67 7.30
C VAL A 62 -6.48 -0.29 7.40
N LEU A 63 -5.59 -0.29 6.40
CA LEU A 63 -4.41 -1.16 6.40
C LEU A 63 -3.42 -0.80 7.53
N ILE A 64 -3.26 0.49 7.83
CA ILE A 64 -2.46 0.98 8.96
C ILE A 64 -3.10 0.59 10.29
N GLU A 65 -4.41 0.82 10.45
CA GLU A 65 -5.15 0.47 11.67
C GLU A 65 -5.11 -1.03 11.97
N LYS A 66 -5.06 -1.87 10.94
CA LYS A 66 -4.92 -3.33 11.06
C LYS A 66 -3.48 -3.82 11.19
N GLY A 67 -2.50 -2.92 11.22
CA GLY A 67 -1.08 -3.27 11.36
C GLY A 67 -0.51 -4.04 10.16
N LEU A 68 -1.08 -3.84 8.97
CA LEU A 68 -0.65 -4.52 7.73
C LEU A 68 0.43 -3.74 6.99
N ILE A 69 0.44 -2.42 7.15
CA ILE A 69 1.43 -1.52 6.55
C ILE A 69 1.81 -0.40 7.52
N GLU A 70 2.99 0.16 7.33
CA GLU A 70 3.39 1.46 7.88
C GLU A 70 3.53 2.48 6.75
N LYS A 71 3.29 3.76 7.06
CA LYS A 71 3.41 4.88 6.12
C LYS A 71 4.38 5.92 6.69
N HIS A 72 5.42 6.24 5.92
CA HIS A 72 6.38 7.30 6.21
C HIS A 72 6.26 8.42 5.18
N HIS A 73 6.24 9.66 5.66
CA HIS A 73 6.33 10.83 4.79
C HIS A 73 7.79 11.08 4.45
N GLN A 74 8.14 11.10 3.16
CA GLN A 74 9.44 11.61 2.72
C GLN A 74 9.32 13.13 2.56
N HIS A 75 10.11 13.87 3.34
CA HIS A 75 10.42 15.26 3.04
C HIS A 75 11.69 15.28 2.18
N SER A 76 11.64 15.96 1.03
CA SER A 76 12.85 16.30 0.28
C SER A 76 13.56 17.45 0.99
N GLU A 77 14.89 17.48 0.95
CA GLU A 77 15.68 18.62 1.44
C GLU A 77 15.30 19.93 0.72
N ASP A 78 14.86 19.85 -0.53
CA ASP A 78 14.39 21.00 -1.33
C ASP A 78 12.92 21.42 -1.07
N GLY A 79 12.26 20.89 -0.04
CA GLY A 79 10.88 21.26 0.31
C GLY A 79 9.78 20.74 -0.63
N GLY A 80 10.13 19.95 -1.66
CA GLY A 80 9.19 19.30 -2.55
C GLY A 80 8.46 18.10 -1.90
N TYR A 81 7.18 17.91 -2.26
CA TYR A 81 6.41 16.72 -1.87
C TYR A 81 6.92 15.49 -2.62
N ARG A 82 7.54 14.53 -1.91
CA ARG A 82 7.82 13.19 -2.46
C ARG A 82 6.63 12.26 -2.26
N SER A 83 6.54 11.23 -3.08
CA SER A 83 5.58 10.14 -2.87
C SER A 83 5.78 9.52 -1.47
N ASN A 84 4.68 9.12 -0.83
CA ASN A 84 4.76 8.42 0.45
C ASN A 84 5.56 7.13 0.30
N VAL A 85 6.28 6.75 1.35
CA VAL A 85 6.92 5.44 1.47
C VAL A 85 6.03 4.56 2.35
N TYR A 86 5.78 3.35 1.89
CA TYR A 86 5.01 2.34 2.60
C TYR A 86 5.89 1.11 2.88
N HIS A 87 5.76 0.53 4.07
CA HIS A 87 6.41 -0.71 4.44
C HIS A 87 5.35 -1.79 4.67
N ILE A 88 5.49 -2.94 4.00
CA ILE A 88 4.63 -4.10 4.27
C ILE A 88 5.09 -4.76 5.57
N LEU A 89 4.19 -4.88 6.54
CA LEU A 89 4.49 -5.51 7.82
C LEU A 89 4.28 -7.04 7.75
N PRO A 90 5.04 -7.82 8.54
CA PRO A 90 4.76 -9.24 8.70
C PRO A 90 3.36 -9.46 9.27
N LEU A 91 2.57 -10.32 8.61
CA LEU A 91 1.27 -10.72 9.15
C LEU A 91 1.49 -11.51 10.45
N ARG A 92 0.85 -11.06 11.53
CA ARG A 92 0.85 -11.73 12.83
C ARG A 92 -0.42 -12.56 12.98
#